data_AF-A0A8C8RPQ5-F1
#
_entry.id   AF-A0A8C8RPQ5-F1
#
_cell.length_a   1.000
_cell.length_b   1.000
_cell.length_c   1.000
_cell.angle_alpha   90.00
_cell.angle_beta   90.00
_cell.angle_gamma   90.00
#
_symmetry.space_group_name_H-M   'P 1'
#
loop_
_entity.id
_entity.type
_entity.pdbx_description
1 polymer ?
#
loop_
_entity_poly.entity_id
_entity_poly.type
_entity_poly.pdbx_seq_one_letter_code
_entity_poly.pdbx_strand_id
1 'polypeptide(L)'
;MIRNPDLSSFVCCAVCSKIVPPPPTPATFERIREYKPYKTRYYTHRDILEIGADLQQEQYEKKELEIKERIEKMKAKLWAQVNQVTLLSLTLTFITPLSEIFGICVVALIKTKTEMQKYLENELKRESKAAEQRMAHKLQRVLMECALEKMQAVADARKQERQIASQAMAKKYTEQLLEAGILANEIHQKNVDKLTKEKHYEMSIAMNITQKENQQEAEKLLKEAEITHQAKYGEVMTSMRQTEAQVQILTQQLESMTAWKDNLETEIEETRQSFQSYIDITFPKLTSGQADFILPFRKRLENRDTKKEATDSECKECKDESAVRFTANADQQSK
;
A
#
# COMPACT_ATOMS: atom_id res chain seq x y z
N MET A 1 24.41 -24.88 -4.07
CA MET A 1 25.03 -26.12 -4.60
C MET A 1 26.30 -26.35 -3.80
N ILE A 2 26.32 -27.35 -2.89
CA ILE A 2 27.51 -27.64 -2.09
C ILE A 2 28.55 -28.27 -3.02
N ARG A 3 29.68 -27.59 -3.25
CA ARG A 3 30.80 -28.11 -4.03
C ARG A 3 31.85 -28.64 -3.05
N ASN A 4 31.82 -29.93 -2.75
CA ASN A 4 32.91 -30.60 -2.04
C ASN A 4 33.73 -31.43 -3.04
N PRO A 5 35.04 -31.18 -3.21
CA PRO A 5 35.89 -31.98 -4.09
C PRO A 5 36.23 -33.37 -3.52
N ASP A 6 36.11 -33.61 -2.21
CA ASP A 6 36.40 -34.91 -1.58
C ASP A 6 35.11 -35.61 -1.14
N LEU A 7 34.69 -36.62 -1.91
CA LEU A 7 33.45 -37.39 -1.75
C LEU A 7 33.50 -38.44 -0.62
N SER A 8 34.57 -38.47 0.19
CA SER A 8 34.82 -39.48 1.22
C SER A 8 34.51 -39.02 2.65
N SER A 9 34.25 -37.73 2.89
CA SER A 9 34.00 -37.17 4.22
C SER A 9 32.55 -36.71 4.41
N PHE A 10 32.08 -36.76 5.66
CA PHE A 10 30.76 -36.25 6.03
C PHE A 10 30.73 -34.73 5.96
N VAL A 11 29.77 -34.15 5.23
CA VAL A 11 29.67 -32.69 5.03
C VAL A 11 28.48 -32.14 5.80
N CYS A 12 28.68 -31.14 6.64
CA CYS A 12 27.58 -30.45 7.32
C CYS A 12 26.89 -29.47 6.36
N CYS A 13 25.59 -29.60 6.16
CA CYS A 13 24.83 -28.65 5.34
C CYS A 13 24.73 -27.30 6.07
N ALA A 14 25.32 -26.26 5.49
CA ALA A 14 25.35 -24.91 6.09
C ALA A 14 23.96 -24.29 6.34
N VAL A 15 22.90 -24.80 5.69
CA VAL A 15 21.54 -24.26 5.82
C VAL A 15 20.76 -24.91 6.97
N CYS A 16 21.02 -26.19 7.26
CA CYS A 16 20.24 -26.93 8.26
C CYS A 16 21.08 -27.61 9.35
N SER A 17 22.40 -27.37 9.37
CA SER A 17 23.37 -27.95 10.32
C SER A 17 23.31 -29.48 10.44
N LYS A 18 22.70 -30.16 9.46
CA LYS A 18 22.61 -31.61 9.41
C LYS A 18 23.80 -32.17 8.66
N ILE A 19 24.43 -33.18 9.24
CA ILE A 19 25.53 -33.92 8.65
C ILE A 19 24.98 -34.77 7.50
N VAL A 20 25.45 -34.50 6.29
CA VAL A 20 25.12 -35.25 5.07
C VAL A 20 26.17 -36.36 4.91
N PRO A 21 25.77 -37.64 4.90
CA PRO A 21 26.69 -38.75 4.68
C PRO A 21 27.25 -38.74 3.26
N PRO A 22 28.49 -39.23 3.06
CA PRO A 22 29.05 -39.41 1.73
C PRO A 22 28.20 -40.40 0.91
N PRO A 23 28.16 -40.25 -0.42
CA PRO A 23 27.43 -41.16 -1.29
C PRO A 23 28.00 -42.59 -1.16
N PRO A 24 27.13 -43.62 -1.10
CA PRO A 24 27.58 -45.00 -0.94
C PRO A 24 28.49 -45.44 -2.09
N THR A 25 29.56 -46.16 -1.75
CA THR A 25 30.51 -46.72 -2.72
C THR A 25 29.81 -47.66 -3.72
N PRO A 26 30.33 -47.80 -4.96
CA PRO A 26 29.71 -48.63 -6.01
C PRO A 26 29.38 -50.06 -5.55
N ALA A 27 30.25 -50.69 -4.75
CA ALA A 27 30.02 -52.02 -4.17
C ALA A 27 28.82 -52.07 -3.20
N THR A 28 28.56 -50.98 -2.48
CA THR A 28 27.39 -50.85 -1.59
C THR A 28 26.14 -50.57 -2.42
N PHE A 29 26.28 -49.85 -3.53
CA PHE A 29 25.19 -49.58 -4.47
C PHE A 29 24.74 -50.85 -5.22
N GLU A 30 25.69 -51.73 -5.59
CA GLU A 30 25.45 -53.07 -6.13
C GLU A 30 24.66 -53.93 -5.13
N ARG A 31 25.07 -53.97 -3.84
CA ARG A 31 24.30 -54.68 -2.79
C ARG A 31 22.89 -54.13 -2.60
N ILE A 32 22.68 -52.82 -2.70
CA ILE A 32 21.34 -52.22 -2.61
C ILE A 32 20.48 -52.59 -3.84
N ARG A 33 21.10 -52.78 -5.01
CA ARG A 33 20.41 -53.31 -6.20
C ARG A 33 20.08 -54.79 -6.10
N GLU A 34 20.95 -55.59 -5.47
CA GLU A 34 20.69 -57.00 -5.16
C GLU A 34 19.62 -57.16 -4.07
N TYR A 35 19.57 -56.26 -3.09
CA TYR A 35 18.53 -56.19 -2.06
C TYR A 35 17.22 -55.57 -2.58
N LYS A 36 16.94 -55.68 -3.88
CA LYS A 36 15.61 -55.40 -4.41
C LYS A 36 14.73 -56.60 -4.05
N PRO A 37 13.73 -56.45 -3.16
CA PRO A 37 12.79 -57.54 -2.94
C PRO A 37 12.19 -57.87 -4.31
N TYR A 38 12.24 -59.15 -4.67
CA TYR A 38 11.59 -59.69 -5.86
C TYR A 38 10.24 -58.99 -6.01
N LYS A 39 10.01 -58.38 -7.18
CA LYS A 39 8.73 -57.78 -7.56
C LYS A 39 7.60 -58.67 -7.05
N THR A 40 6.98 -58.31 -5.94
CA THR A 40 5.63 -58.78 -5.63
C THR A 40 4.81 -58.21 -6.78
N ARG A 41 4.45 -59.06 -7.75
CA ARG A 41 3.30 -58.78 -8.60
C ARG A 41 2.21 -58.31 -7.65
N TYR A 42 1.69 -57.11 -7.86
CA TYR A 42 0.49 -56.69 -7.15
C TYR A 42 -0.59 -57.69 -7.56
N TYR A 43 -0.82 -58.73 -6.74
CA TYR A 43 -1.95 -59.60 -6.93
C TYR A 43 -3.17 -58.70 -6.81
N THR A 44 -3.88 -58.52 -7.93
CA THR A 44 -5.17 -57.88 -7.91
C THR A 44 -6.13 -58.74 -7.07
N HIS A 45 -7.23 -58.17 -6.61
CA HIS A 45 -8.26 -58.98 -5.91
C HIS A 45 -8.66 -60.22 -6.72
N ARG A 46 -8.60 -60.14 -8.05
CA ARG A 46 -8.85 -61.28 -8.95
C ARG A 46 -7.79 -62.36 -8.83
N ASP A 47 -6.51 -62.01 -8.84
CA ASP A 47 -5.43 -63.01 -8.74
C ASP A 47 -5.42 -63.72 -7.38
N ILE A 48 -5.78 -63.02 -6.30
CA ILE A 48 -5.91 -63.61 -4.96
C ILE A 48 -7.07 -64.61 -4.92
N LEU A 49 -8.19 -64.27 -5.57
CA LEU A 49 -9.36 -65.16 -5.66
C LEU A 49 -9.07 -66.38 -6.53
N GLU A 50 -8.30 -66.22 -7.61
CA GLU A 50 -7.92 -67.31 -8.52
C GLU A 50 -6.98 -68.31 -7.80
N ILE A 51 -5.98 -67.82 -7.07
CA ILE A 51 -5.12 -68.65 -6.21
C ILE A 51 -5.93 -69.36 -5.12
N GLY A 52 -6.90 -68.65 -4.52
CA GLY A 52 -7.79 -69.24 -3.52
C GLY A 52 -8.67 -70.36 -4.09
N ALA A 53 -9.16 -70.20 -5.33
CA ALA A 53 -9.95 -71.20 -6.03
C ALA A 53 -9.12 -72.45 -6.37
N ASP A 54 -7.90 -72.26 -6.89
CA ASP A 54 -6.98 -73.36 -7.22
C ASP A 54 -6.62 -74.18 -5.97
N LEU A 55 -6.30 -73.52 -4.86
CA LEU A 55 -6.04 -74.18 -3.57
C LEU A 55 -7.25 -74.97 -3.05
N GLN A 56 -8.45 -74.42 -3.23
CA GLN A 56 -9.67 -75.10 -2.81
C GLN A 56 -9.95 -76.32 -3.68
N GLN A 57 -9.74 -76.22 -4.99
CA GLN A 57 -9.86 -77.32 -5.96
C GLN A 57 -8.90 -78.46 -5.62
N GLU A 58 -7.62 -78.16 -5.38
CA GLU A 58 -6.62 -79.17 -4.98
C GLU A 58 -7.01 -79.89 -3.68
N GLN A 59 -7.57 -79.16 -2.71
CA GLN A 59 -8.04 -79.78 -1.46
C GLN A 59 -9.26 -80.69 -1.68
N TYR A 60 -10.17 -80.33 -2.59
CA TYR A 60 -11.29 -81.19 -2.95
C TYR A 60 -10.80 -82.47 -3.62
N GLU A 61 -9.88 -82.38 -4.58
CA GLU A 61 -9.33 -83.54 -5.29
C GLU A 61 -8.59 -84.49 -4.35
N LYS A 62 -7.79 -83.97 -3.41
CA LYS A 62 -7.14 -84.78 -2.36
C LYS A 62 -8.15 -85.52 -1.49
N LYS A 63 -9.22 -84.84 -1.03
CA LYS A 63 -10.28 -85.47 -0.24
C LYS A 63 -11.05 -86.52 -1.03
N GLU A 64 -11.28 -86.27 -2.32
CA GLU A 64 -11.97 -87.23 -3.19
C GLU A 64 -11.14 -88.50 -3.42
N LEU A 65 -9.83 -88.36 -3.59
CA LEU A 65 -8.90 -89.49 -3.67
C LEU A 65 -8.86 -90.29 -2.36
N GLU A 66 -8.82 -89.62 -1.20
CA GLU A 66 -8.90 -90.30 0.10
C GLU A 66 -10.22 -91.07 0.28
N ILE A 67 -11.34 -90.51 -0.19
CA ILE A 67 -12.64 -91.19 -0.17
C ILE A 67 -12.63 -92.40 -1.09
N LYS A 68 -12.09 -92.27 -2.30
CA LYS A 68 -11.96 -93.37 -3.27
C LYS A 68 -11.09 -94.51 -2.70
N GLU A 69 -9.97 -94.21 -2.06
CA GLU A 69 -9.14 -95.21 -1.38
C GLU A 69 -9.88 -95.91 -0.23
N ARG A 70 -10.68 -95.18 0.56
CA ARG A 70 -11.50 -95.78 1.63
C ARG A 70 -12.59 -96.69 1.08
N ILE A 71 -13.20 -96.32 -0.05
CA ILE A 71 -14.18 -97.16 -0.75
C ILE A 71 -13.50 -98.43 -1.28
N GLU A 72 -12.33 -98.34 -1.91
CA GLU A 72 -11.54 -99.49 -2.36
C GLU A 72 -11.19 -100.43 -1.19
N LYS A 73 -10.72 -99.88 -0.07
CA LYS A 73 -10.45 -100.67 1.16
C LYS A 73 -11.70 -101.34 1.73
N MET A 74 -12.85 -100.68 1.70
CA MET A 74 -14.12 -101.28 2.11
C MET A 74 -14.60 -102.35 1.13
N LYS A 75 -14.45 -102.13 -0.18
CA LYS A 75 -14.73 -103.14 -1.20
C LYS A 75 -13.86 -104.38 -1.01
N ALA A 76 -12.56 -104.22 -0.77
CA ALA A 76 -11.67 -105.35 -0.49
C ALA A 76 -12.05 -106.11 0.79
N LYS A 77 -12.46 -105.40 1.85
CA LYS A 77 -12.98 -106.02 3.09
C LYS A 77 -14.31 -106.77 2.85
N LEU A 78 -15.23 -106.20 2.08
CA LEU A 78 -16.49 -106.86 1.71
C LEU A 78 -16.25 -108.08 0.83
N TRP A 79 -15.34 -108.01 -0.15
CA TRP A 79 -14.93 -109.16 -0.96
C TRP A 79 -14.28 -110.26 -0.12
N ALA A 80 -13.48 -109.90 0.89
CA ALA A 80 -12.94 -110.86 1.86
C ALA A 80 -14.02 -111.49 2.75
N GLN A 81 -15.04 -110.72 3.17
CA GLN A 81 -16.18 -111.22 3.93
C GLN A 81 -17.13 -112.09 3.08
N VAL A 82 -17.38 -111.73 1.82
CA VAL A 82 -18.20 -112.53 0.90
C VAL A 82 -17.51 -113.85 0.58
N ASN A 83 -16.19 -113.87 0.37
CA ASN A 83 -15.42 -115.10 0.17
C ASN A 83 -15.32 -115.98 1.43
N GLN A 84 -15.59 -115.43 2.62
CA GLN A 84 -15.74 -116.17 3.88
C GLN A 84 -17.17 -116.70 4.10
N VAL A 85 -18.18 -116.07 3.48
CA VAL A 85 -19.61 -116.40 3.64
C VAL A 85 -20.14 -117.28 2.48
N THR A 86 -19.39 -117.47 1.38
CA THR A 86 -19.76 -118.40 0.29
C THR A 86 -19.36 -119.87 0.51
N LEU A 87 -18.83 -120.24 1.70
CA LEU A 87 -18.51 -121.64 2.05
C LEU A 87 -19.23 -122.17 3.31
N LEU A 88 -20.14 -121.41 3.91
CA LEU A 88 -20.89 -121.82 5.10
C LEU A 88 -22.34 -121.36 5.01
N SER A 89 -23.25 -122.30 5.31
CA SER A 89 -24.71 -122.17 5.44
C SER A 89 -25.55 -122.28 4.16
N LEU A 90 -25.41 -123.45 3.53
CA LEU A 90 -26.55 -124.28 3.15
C LEU A 90 -27.48 -124.48 4.39
N THR A 91 -28.80 -124.49 4.19
CA THR A 91 -29.85 -124.91 5.14
C THR A 91 -30.02 -124.09 6.42
N LEU A 92 -31.11 -123.30 6.51
CA LEU A 92 -32.23 -123.66 7.41
C LEU A 92 -33.46 -122.78 7.15
N THR A 93 -34.41 -123.38 6.46
CA THR A 93 -35.82 -123.01 6.43
C THR A 93 -36.43 -123.17 7.82
N PHE A 94 -36.72 -122.08 8.52
CA PHE A 94 -37.61 -122.03 9.69
C PHE A 94 -38.24 -120.63 9.80
N ILE A 95 -39.30 -120.37 9.03
CA ILE A 95 -40.17 -119.19 9.19
C ILE A 95 -41.60 -119.68 9.00
N THR A 96 -42.34 -119.89 10.08
CA THR A 96 -43.83 -119.99 10.04
C THR A 96 -44.56 -119.84 11.38
N PRO A 97 -43.92 -119.41 12.50
CA PRO A 97 -44.70 -118.73 13.55
C PRO A 97 -44.07 -117.44 14.12
N LEU A 98 -43.01 -116.89 13.50
CA LEU A 98 -42.41 -115.61 13.91
C LEU A 98 -43.04 -114.39 13.22
N SER A 99 -43.75 -114.57 12.10
CA SER A 99 -44.25 -113.46 11.27
C SER A 99 -45.33 -112.61 11.94
N GLU A 100 -46.17 -113.19 12.81
CA GLU A 100 -47.26 -112.46 13.47
C GLU A 100 -46.76 -111.56 14.62
N ILE A 101 -45.85 -112.04 15.47
CA ILE A 101 -45.25 -111.22 16.55
C ILE A 101 -44.34 -110.14 15.95
N PHE A 102 -43.57 -110.47 14.91
CA PHE A 102 -42.80 -109.47 14.18
C PHE A 102 -43.71 -108.43 13.50
N GLY A 103 -44.87 -108.83 12.96
CA GLY A 103 -45.84 -107.90 12.38
C GLY A 103 -46.36 -106.87 13.38
N ILE A 104 -46.78 -107.31 14.58
CA ILE A 104 -47.29 -106.41 15.64
C ILE A 104 -46.17 -105.49 16.17
N CYS A 105 -44.96 -106.04 16.40
CA CYS A 105 -43.81 -105.23 16.83
C CYS A 105 -43.36 -104.23 15.75
N VAL A 106 -43.37 -104.59 14.46
CA VAL A 106 -43.03 -103.70 13.36
C VAL A 106 -44.06 -102.57 13.22
N VAL A 107 -45.36 -102.85 13.37
CA VAL A 107 -46.40 -101.82 13.36
C VAL A 107 -46.26 -100.87 14.56
N ALA A 108 -45.97 -101.38 15.76
CA ALA A 108 -45.71 -100.55 16.93
C ALA A 108 -44.43 -99.69 16.78
N LEU A 109 -43.38 -100.24 16.18
CA LEU A 109 -42.13 -99.52 15.90
C LEU A 109 -42.33 -98.43 14.84
N ILE A 110 -43.09 -98.70 13.79
CA ILE A 110 -43.46 -97.69 12.79
C ILE A 110 -44.31 -96.59 13.43
N LYS A 111 -45.29 -96.94 14.26
CA LYS A 111 -46.15 -95.96 14.95
C LYS A 111 -45.33 -95.06 15.88
N THR A 112 -44.49 -95.63 16.73
CA THR A 112 -43.59 -94.85 17.61
C THR A 112 -42.59 -94.01 16.83
N LYS A 113 -42.02 -94.52 15.73
CA LYS A 113 -41.15 -93.75 14.83
C LYS A 113 -41.88 -92.56 14.20
N THR A 114 -43.12 -92.74 13.74
CA THR A 114 -43.91 -91.66 13.13
C THR A 114 -44.35 -90.61 14.16
N GLU A 115 -44.68 -91.01 15.39
CA GLU A 115 -44.97 -90.10 16.49
C GLU A 115 -43.73 -89.30 16.90
N MET A 116 -42.57 -89.97 17.00
CA MET A 116 -41.28 -89.32 17.26
C MET A 116 -40.90 -88.33 16.15
N GLN A 117 -41.11 -88.69 14.88
CA GLN A 117 -40.89 -87.77 13.75
C GLN A 117 -41.81 -86.55 13.82
N LYS A 118 -43.10 -86.73 14.09
CA LYS A 118 -44.05 -85.61 14.27
C LYS A 118 -43.64 -84.69 15.43
N TYR A 119 -43.16 -85.26 16.53
CA TYR A 119 -42.66 -84.49 17.66
C TYR A 119 -41.43 -83.66 17.27
N LEU A 120 -40.45 -84.27 16.62
CA LEU A 120 -39.25 -83.58 16.12
C LEU A 120 -39.58 -82.46 15.13
N GLU A 121 -40.52 -82.68 14.20
CA GLU A 121 -41.00 -81.64 13.28
C GLU A 121 -41.67 -80.47 14.02
N ASN A 122 -42.44 -80.77 15.06
CA ASN A 122 -43.12 -79.73 15.85
C ASN A 122 -42.15 -78.93 16.72
N GLU A 123 -41.10 -79.55 17.28
CA GLU A 123 -40.02 -78.85 17.96
C GLU A 123 -39.21 -78.00 16.97
N LEU A 124 -38.87 -78.55 15.81
CA LEU A 124 -38.16 -77.82 14.75
C LEU A 124 -38.95 -76.58 14.30
N LYS A 125 -40.27 -76.71 14.11
CA LYS A 125 -41.15 -75.57 13.78
C LYS A 125 -41.19 -74.52 14.89
N ARG A 126 -41.16 -74.94 16.16
CA ARG A 126 -41.13 -74.00 17.30
C ARG A 126 -39.81 -73.24 17.35
N GLU A 127 -38.68 -73.94 17.22
CA GLU A 127 -37.35 -73.32 17.16
C GLU A 127 -37.19 -72.41 15.94
N SER A 128 -37.66 -72.82 14.76
CA SER A 128 -37.65 -71.99 13.55
C SER A 128 -38.41 -70.69 13.75
N LYS A 129 -39.64 -70.75 14.28
CA LYS A 129 -40.45 -69.55 14.57
C LYS A 129 -39.79 -68.65 15.61
N ALA A 130 -39.21 -69.23 16.67
CA ALA A 130 -38.48 -68.45 17.67
C ALA A 130 -37.23 -67.76 17.07
N ALA A 131 -36.50 -68.45 16.19
CA ALA A 131 -35.37 -67.88 15.47
C ALA A 131 -35.80 -66.75 14.52
N GLU A 132 -36.88 -66.92 13.76
CA GLU A 132 -37.46 -65.90 12.90
C GLU A 132 -37.89 -64.67 13.68
N GLN A 133 -38.56 -64.83 14.84
CA GLN A 133 -38.94 -63.71 15.71
C GLN A 133 -37.74 -62.95 16.24
N ARG A 134 -36.69 -63.66 16.70
CA ARG A 134 -35.44 -63.05 17.15
C ARG A 134 -34.77 -62.26 16.01
N MET A 135 -34.78 -62.82 14.79
CA MET A 135 -34.22 -62.17 13.62
C MET A 135 -35.04 -60.95 13.19
N ALA A 136 -36.36 -61.06 13.17
CA ALA A 136 -37.28 -59.96 12.84
C ALA A 136 -37.12 -58.79 13.82
N HIS A 137 -37.04 -59.07 15.12
CA HIS A 137 -36.78 -58.03 16.12
C HIS A 137 -35.42 -57.36 15.92
N LYS A 138 -34.36 -58.12 15.63
CA LYS A 138 -33.03 -57.56 15.32
C LYS A 138 -33.08 -56.68 14.07
N LEU A 139 -33.72 -57.13 13.00
CA LEU A 139 -33.88 -56.38 11.76
C LEU A 139 -34.67 -55.09 11.99
N GLN A 140 -35.77 -55.14 12.73
CA GLN A 140 -36.56 -53.94 13.06
C GLN A 140 -35.72 -52.93 13.84
N ARG A 141 -34.88 -53.38 14.77
CA ARG A 141 -34.00 -52.52 15.56
C ARG A 141 -32.96 -51.83 14.69
N VAL A 142 -32.30 -52.58 13.80
CA VAL A 142 -31.34 -52.04 12.82
C VAL A 142 -32.00 -51.07 11.85
N LEU A 143 -33.22 -51.37 11.38
CA LEU A 143 -33.98 -50.46 10.52
C LEU A 143 -34.30 -49.14 11.22
N MET A 144 -34.65 -49.17 12.50
CA MET A 144 -34.88 -47.96 13.29
C MET A 144 -33.60 -47.14 13.44
N GLU A 145 -32.47 -47.79 13.77
CA GLU A 145 -31.16 -47.14 13.90
C GLU A 145 -30.73 -46.49 12.56
N CYS A 146 -30.85 -47.22 11.45
CA CYS A 146 -30.55 -46.69 10.11
C CYS A 146 -31.48 -45.53 9.72
N ALA A 147 -32.77 -45.57 10.11
CA ALA A 147 -33.69 -44.47 9.88
C ALA A 147 -33.30 -43.22 10.69
N LEU A 148 -32.87 -43.38 11.94
CA LEU A 148 -32.37 -42.29 12.78
C LEU A 148 -31.09 -41.69 12.20
N GLU A 149 -30.12 -42.51 11.82
CA GLU A 149 -28.86 -42.07 11.19
C GLU A 149 -29.12 -41.33 9.89
N LYS A 150 -30.04 -41.83 9.03
CA LYS A 150 -30.45 -41.14 7.82
C LYS A 150 -31.06 -39.77 8.12
N MET A 151 -31.93 -39.66 9.12
CA MET A 151 -32.51 -38.37 9.51
C MET A 151 -31.44 -37.39 10.01
N GLN A 152 -30.48 -37.86 10.81
CA GLN A 152 -29.36 -37.05 11.29
C GLN A 152 -28.46 -36.59 10.12
N ALA A 153 -28.06 -37.50 9.24
CA ALA A 153 -27.24 -37.18 8.07
C ALA A 153 -27.92 -36.15 7.15
N VAL A 154 -29.24 -36.27 6.93
CA VAL A 154 -30.01 -35.30 6.14
C VAL A 154 -30.12 -33.95 6.86
N ALA A 155 -30.31 -33.95 8.19
CA ALA A 155 -30.35 -32.71 8.97
C ALA A 155 -29.01 -31.97 8.93
N ASP A 156 -27.90 -32.70 9.07
CA ASP A 156 -26.56 -32.14 9.00
C ASP A 156 -26.22 -31.62 7.61
N ALA A 157 -26.55 -32.36 6.54
CA ALA A 157 -26.38 -31.90 5.17
C ALA A 157 -27.17 -30.61 4.91
N ARG A 158 -28.44 -30.55 5.32
CA ARG A 158 -29.26 -29.32 5.21
C ARG A 158 -28.70 -28.16 6.00
N LYS A 159 -28.11 -28.41 7.18
CA LYS A 159 -27.48 -27.37 7.99
C LYS A 159 -26.23 -26.82 7.29
N GLN A 160 -25.40 -27.68 6.71
CA GLN A 160 -24.23 -27.28 5.94
C GLN A 160 -24.63 -26.49 4.70
N GLU A 161 -25.64 -26.93 3.94
CA GLU A 161 -26.17 -26.20 2.78
C GLU A 161 -26.65 -24.80 3.18
N ARG A 162 -27.40 -24.66 4.28
CA ARG A 162 -27.85 -23.36 4.80
C ARG A 162 -26.69 -22.47 5.19
N GLN A 163 -25.65 -23.01 5.82
CA GLN A 163 -24.45 -22.26 6.19
C GLN A 163 -23.68 -21.79 4.96
N ILE A 164 -23.50 -22.64 3.95
CA ILE A 164 -22.84 -22.27 2.70
C ILE A 164 -23.65 -21.21 1.96
N ALA A 165 -24.98 -21.38 1.88
CA ALA A 165 -25.87 -20.40 1.27
C ALA A 165 -25.84 -19.04 2.00
N SER A 166 -25.88 -19.04 3.33
CA SER A 166 -25.83 -17.79 4.11
C SER A 166 -24.48 -17.10 3.99
N GLN A 167 -23.37 -17.85 4.01
CA GLN A 167 -22.03 -17.30 3.79
C GLN A 167 -21.86 -16.74 2.38
N ALA A 168 -22.39 -17.42 1.35
CA ALA A 168 -22.35 -16.93 -0.02
C ALA A 168 -23.16 -15.64 -0.18
N MET A 169 -24.34 -15.55 0.46
CA MET A 169 -25.13 -14.33 0.48
C MET A 169 -24.41 -13.21 1.24
N ALA A 170 -23.85 -13.49 2.42
CA ALA A 170 -23.10 -12.50 3.20
C ALA A 170 -21.91 -11.93 2.40
N LYS A 171 -21.14 -12.78 1.71
CA LYS A 171 -20.05 -12.34 0.83
C LYS A 171 -20.53 -11.41 -0.27
N LYS A 172 -21.61 -11.77 -0.98
CA LYS A 172 -22.21 -10.91 -2.01
C LYS A 172 -22.66 -9.57 -1.45
N TYR A 173 -23.29 -9.54 -0.28
CA TYR A 173 -23.67 -8.29 0.35
C TYR A 173 -22.47 -7.44 0.74
N THR A 174 -21.40 -8.04 1.27
CA THR A 174 -20.18 -7.31 1.60
C THR A 174 -19.50 -6.75 0.35
N GLU A 175 -19.47 -7.50 -0.76
CA GLU A 175 -18.93 -7.05 -2.04
C GLU A 175 -19.74 -5.85 -2.57
N GLN A 176 -21.07 -5.94 -2.57
CA GLN A 176 -21.94 -4.83 -2.98
C GLN A 176 -21.77 -3.58 -2.11
N LEU A 177 -21.59 -3.75 -0.79
CA LEU A 177 -21.32 -2.63 0.12
C LEU A 177 -19.96 -1.99 -0.18
N LEU A 178 -18.94 -2.79 -0.50
CA LEU A 178 -17.63 -2.27 -0.88
C LEU A 178 -17.70 -1.52 -2.21
N GLU A 179 -18.36 -2.07 -3.22
CA GLU A 179 -18.56 -1.42 -4.53
C GLU A 179 -19.34 -0.10 -4.39
N ALA A 180 -20.43 -0.09 -3.62
CA ALA A 180 -21.19 1.12 -3.33
C ALA A 180 -20.33 2.15 -2.57
N GLY A 181 -19.50 1.70 -1.64
CA GLY A 181 -18.55 2.55 -0.91
C GLY A 181 -17.49 3.17 -1.82
N ILE A 182 -16.92 2.40 -2.75
CA ILE A 182 -15.96 2.89 -3.74
C ILE A 182 -16.61 3.95 -4.64
N LEU A 183 -17.80 3.67 -5.19
CA LEU A 183 -18.53 4.60 -6.04
C LEU A 183 -18.87 5.91 -5.30
N ALA A 184 -19.37 5.81 -4.07
CA ALA A 184 -19.68 6.98 -3.25
C ALA A 184 -18.43 7.82 -2.98
N ASN A 185 -17.31 7.19 -2.62
CA ASN A 185 -16.04 7.88 -2.41
C ASN A 185 -15.52 8.57 -3.68
N GLU A 186 -15.61 7.92 -4.85
CA GLU A 186 -15.22 8.55 -6.12
C GLU A 186 -16.07 9.78 -6.44
N ILE A 187 -17.39 9.71 -6.20
CA ILE A 187 -18.29 10.85 -6.40
C ILE A 187 -17.92 11.98 -5.43
N HIS A 188 -17.71 11.66 -4.15
CA HIS A 188 -17.31 12.64 -3.14
C HIS A 188 -15.97 13.30 -3.50
N GLN A 189 -14.98 12.53 -3.92
CA GLN A 189 -13.67 13.04 -4.31
C GLN A 189 -13.79 13.98 -5.52
N LYS A 190 -14.53 13.60 -6.56
CA LYS A 190 -14.81 14.47 -7.72
C LYS A 190 -15.50 15.76 -7.33
N ASN A 191 -16.46 15.70 -6.39
CA ASN A 191 -17.17 16.87 -5.91
C ASN A 191 -16.25 17.81 -5.10
N VAL A 192 -15.41 17.25 -4.23
CA VAL A 192 -14.41 18.02 -3.47
C VAL A 192 -13.39 18.66 -4.42
N ASP A 193 -12.90 17.94 -5.42
CA ASP A 193 -11.95 18.46 -6.41
C ASP A 193 -12.56 19.58 -7.26
N LYS A 194 -13.86 19.49 -7.58
CA LYS A 194 -14.58 20.55 -8.27
C LYS A 194 -14.73 21.78 -7.37
N LEU A 195 -15.16 21.58 -6.14
CA LEU A 195 -15.42 22.67 -5.18
C LEU A 195 -14.13 23.40 -4.79
N THR A 196 -13.01 22.68 -4.64
CA THR A 196 -11.70 23.28 -4.39
C THR A 196 -11.24 24.17 -5.55
N LYS A 197 -11.43 23.74 -6.80
CA LYS A 197 -11.14 24.56 -7.99
C LYS A 197 -12.01 25.81 -8.05
N GLU A 198 -13.31 25.69 -7.79
CA GLU A 198 -14.23 26.82 -7.76
C GLU A 198 -13.84 27.83 -6.67
N LYS A 199 -13.55 27.36 -5.45
CA LYS A 199 -13.12 28.24 -4.35
C LYS A 199 -11.77 28.87 -4.58
N HIS A 200 -10.83 28.16 -5.19
CA HIS A 200 -9.56 28.75 -5.58
C HIS A 200 -9.74 29.87 -6.63
N TYR A 201 -10.63 29.66 -7.60
CA TYR A 201 -10.97 30.68 -8.59
C TYR A 201 -11.65 31.91 -7.96
N GLU A 202 -12.66 31.71 -7.10
CA GLU A 202 -13.31 32.80 -6.35
C GLU A 202 -12.29 33.59 -5.51
N MET A 203 -11.40 32.89 -4.80
CA MET A 203 -10.32 33.51 -4.02
C MET A 203 -9.36 34.31 -4.90
N SER A 204 -8.96 33.75 -6.05
CA SER A 204 -8.09 34.44 -6.99
C SER A 204 -8.75 35.72 -7.53
N ILE A 205 -10.05 35.72 -7.79
CA ILE A 205 -10.78 36.93 -8.21
C ILE A 205 -10.78 37.96 -7.07
N ALA A 206 -11.15 37.56 -5.86
CA ALA A 206 -11.21 38.46 -4.71
C ALA A 206 -9.84 39.10 -4.45
N MET A 207 -8.76 38.31 -4.47
CA MET A 207 -7.40 38.81 -4.32
C MET A 207 -7.02 39.82 -5.40
N ASN A 208 -7.36 39.55 -6.67
CA ASN A 208 -7.11 40.49 -7.77
C ASN A 208 -7.89 41.80 -7.61
N ILE A 209 -9.14 41.74 -7.12
CA ILE A 209 -9.95 42.94 -6.87
C ILE A 209 -9.32 43.76 -5.74
N THR A 210 -9.03 43.15 -4.60
CA THR A 210 -8.39 43.85 -3.46
C THR A 210 -7.03 44.42 -3.84
N GLN A 211 -6.23 43.69 -4.63
CA GLN A 211 -4.95 44.21 -5.11
C GLN A 211 -5.13 45.44 -6.00
N LYS A 212 -6.11 45.44 -6.92
CA LYS A 212 -6.41 46.60 -7.77
C LYS A 212 -6.94 47.79 -6.97
N GLU A 213 -7.82 47.55 -6.00
CA GLU A 213 -8.34 48.59 -5.11
C GLU A 213 -7.22 49.26 -4.32
N ASN A 214 -6.32 48.46 -3.72
CA ASN A 214 -5.15 48.96 -3.00
C ASN A 214 -4.21 49.76 -3.90
N GLN A 215 -3.98 49.30 -5.14
CA GLN A 215 -3.19 50.04 -6.13
C GLN A 215 -3.84 51.39 -6.48
N GLN A 216 -5.15 51.40 -6.71
CA GLN A 216 -5.90 52.63 -6.99
C GLN A 216 -5.90 53.60 -5.80
N GLU A 217 -6.02 53.10 -4.57
CA GLU A 217 -5.94 53.93 -3.37
C GLU A 217 -4.54 54.53 -3.20
N ALA A 218 -3.48 53.74 -3.37
CA ALA A 218 -2.12 54.23 -3.35
C ALA A 218 -1.86 55.30 -4.44
N GLU A 219 -2.36 55.09 -5.65
CA GLU A 219 -2.28 56.10 -6.72
C GLU A 219 -3.03 57.39 -6.39
N LYS A 220 -4.21 57.30 -5.77
CA LYS A 220 -4.95 58.48 -5.30
C LYS A 220 -4.16 59.25 -4.26
N LEU A 221 -3.63 58.57 -3.26
CA LEU A 221 -2.80 59.19 -2.21
C LEU A 221 -1.55 59.84 -2.80
N LEU A 222 -0.90 59.22 -3.79
CA LEU A 222 0.25 59.81 -4.49
C LEU A 222 -0.14 61.08 -5.26
N LYS A 223 -1.27 61.07 -5.98
CA LYS A 223 -1.76 62.25 -6.70
C LYS A 223 -2.14 63.38 -5.76
N GLU A 224 -2.79 63.08 -4.63
CA GLU A 224 -3.11 64.07 -3.60
C GLU A 224 -1.84 64.67 -3.01
N ALA A 225 -0.85 63.84 -2.66
CA ALA A 225 0.46 64.31 -2.21
C ALA A 225 1.13 65.20 -3.27
N GLU A 226 1.15 64.80 -4.53
CA GLU A 226 1.73 65.57 -5.63
C GLU A 226 1.07 66.95 -5.78
N ILE A 227 -0.26 67.03 -5.74
CA ILE A 227 -0.99 68.31 -5.79
C ILE A 227 -0.59 69.21 -4.62
N THR A 228 -0.53 68.67 -3.40
CA THR A 228 -0.11 69.46 -2.24
C THR A 228 1.34 69.94 -2.34
N HIS A 229 2.24 69.10 -2.88
CA HIS A 229 3.63 69.48 -3.13
C HIS A 229 3.76 70.55 -4.22
N GLN A 230 3.03 70.42 -5.33
CA GLN A 230 3.02 71.42 -6.40
C GLN A 230 2.49 72.77 -5.89
N ALA A 231 1.44 72.78 -5.05
CA ALA A 231 0.93 73.99 -4.43
C ALA A 231 2.00 74.69 -3.56
N LYS A 232 2.66 73.94 -2.66
CA LYS A 232 3.76 74.44 -1.82
C LYS A 232 4.93 74.97 -2.66
N TYR A 233 5.29 74.25 -3.73
CA TYR A 233 6.34 74.70 -4.63
C TYR A 233 5.96 76.02 -5.32
N GLY A 234 4.70 76.16 -5.75
CA GLY A 234 4.17 77.40 -6.29
C GLY A 234 4.28 78.58 -5.32
N GLU A 235 3.94 78.39 -4.05
CA GLU A 235 4.09 79.40 -2.99
C GLU A 235 5.55 79.82 -2.77
N VAL A 236 6.47 78.85 -2.71
CA VAL A 236 7.91 79.14 -2.59
C VAL A 236 8.42 79.90 -3.81
N MET A 237 8.02 79.51 -5.02
CA MET A 237 8.42 80.18 -6.26
C MET A 237 7.92 81.61 -6.35
N THR A 238 6.70 81.91 -5.89
CA THR A 238 6.19 83.29 -5.88
C THR A 238 6.94 84.14 -4.85
N SER A 239 7.22 83.61 -3.66
CA SER A 239 8.04 84.28 -2.65
C SER A 239 9.46 84.56 -3.17
N MET A 240 10.09 83.58 -3.83
CA MET A 240 11.42 83.74 -4.42
C MET A 240 11.43 84.87 -5.46
N ARG A 241 10.48 84.88 -6.41
CA ARG A 241 10.39 85.96 -7.41
C ARG A 241 10.18 87.34 -6.78
N GLN A 242 9.39 87.43 -5.71
CA GLN A 242 9.22 88.69 -4.97
C GLN A 242 10.54 89.16 -4.37
N THR A 243 11.29 88.26 -3.72
CA THR A 243 12.61 88.61 -3.17
C THR A 243 13.63 88.96 -4.26
N GLU A 244 13.62 88.26 -5.39
CA GLU A 244 14.46 88.59 -6.55
C GLU A 244 14.14 89.97 -7.12
N ALA A 245 12.85 90.31 -7.26
CA ALA A 245 12.42 91.63 -7.71
C ALA A 245 12.86 92.73 -6.72
N GLN A 246 12.78 92.48 -5.42
CA GLN A 246 13.31 93.40 -4.40
C GLN A 246 14.82 93.58 -4.52
N VAL A 247 15.57 92.49 -4.70
CA VAL A 247 17.03 92.55 -4.94
C VAL A 247 17.34 93.35 -6.19
N GLN A 248 16.61 93.17 -7.30
CA GLN A 248 16.82 93.95 -8.52
C GLN A 248 16.59 95.45 -8.30
N ILE A 249 15.53 95.82 -7.57
CA ILE A 249 15.26 97.23 -7.24
C ILE A 249 16.41 97.81 -6.40
N LEU A 250 16.86 97.09 -5.38
CA LEU A 250 17.98 97.52 -4.54
C LEU A 250 19.28 97.66 -5.35
N THR A 251 19.55 96.72 -6.26
CA THR A 251 20.71 96.80 -7.15
C THR A 251 20.64 98.04 -8.04
N GLN A 252 19.48 98.35 -8.63
CA GLN A 252 19.31 99.55 -9.46
C GLN A 252 19.48 100.85 -8.65
N GLN A 253 18.99 100.88 -7.40
CA GLN A 253 19.21 102.00 -6.48
C GLN A 253 20.70 102.16 -6.18
N LEU A 254 21.41 101.08 -5.89
CA LEU A 254 22.86 101.10 -5.66
C LEU A 254 23.62 101.58 -6.90
N GLU A 255 23.24 101.15 -8.11
CA GLU A 255 23.85 101.62 -9.37
C GLU A 255 23.67 103.12 -9.55
N SER A 256 22.46 103.66 -9.35
CA SER A 256 22.22 105.11 -9.48
C SER A 256 22.96 105.94 -8.42
N MET A 257 23.00 105.46 -7.17
CA MET A 257 23.79 106.09 -6.10
C MET A 257 25.28 106.04 -6.39
N THR A 258 25.78 104.94 -6.98
CA THR A 258 27.18 104.79 -7.39
C THR A 258 27.52 105.75 -8.53
N ALA A 259 26.66 105.87 -9.55
CA ALA A 259 26.84 106.85 -10.62
C ALA A 259 26.83 108.30 -10.11
N TRP A 260 25.93 108.62 -9.17
CA TRP A 260 25.90 109.93 -8.54
C TRP A 260 27.18 110.23 -7.76
N LYS A 261 27.66 109.24 -7.01
CA LYS A 261 28.94 109.31 -6.31
C LYS A 261 30.09 109.53 -7.29
N ASP A 262 30.15 108.79 -8.38
CA ASP A 262 31.22 108.91 -9.38
C ASP A 262 31.20 110.28 -10.07
N ASN A 263 30.02 110.82 -10.41
CA ASN A 263 29.87 112.18 -10.95
C ASN A 263 30.38 113.25 -9.97
N LEU A 264 29.99 113.16 -8.68
CA LEU A 264 30.51 114.06 -7.66
C LEU A 264 32.03 113.92 -7.50
N GLU A 265 32.56 112.70 -7.58
CA GLU A 265 34.01 112.47 -7.54
C GLU A 265 34.71 113.11 -8.75
N THR A 266 34.11 113.09 -9.95
CA THR A 266 34.64 113.80 -11.12
C THR A 266 34.61 115.32 -10.96
N GLU A 267 33.52 115.91 -10.46
CA GLU A 267 33.44 117.36 -10.21
C GLU A 267 34.45 117.81 -9.16
N ILE A 268 34.64 117.02 -8.09
CA ILE A 268 35.68 117.29 -7.08
C ILE A 268 37.08 117.23 -7.69
N GLU A 269 37.32 116.34 -8.64
CA GLU A 269 38.60 116.24 -9.35
C GLU A 269 38.82 117.41 -10.32
N GLU A 270 37.78 117.85 -11.05
CA GLU A 270 37.83 119.00 -11.95
C GLU A 270 38.06 120.32 -11.19
N THR A 271 37.35 120.51 -10.07
CA THR A 271 37.57 121.67 -9.20
C THR A 271 38.97 121.66 -8.62
N ARG A 272 39.48 120.50 -8.18
CA ARG A 272 40.89 120.33 -7.77
C ARG A 272 41.86 120.75 -8.88
N GLN A 273 41.68 120.27 -10.10
CA GLN A 273 42.54 120.64 -11.24
C GLN A 273 42.49 122.14 -11.52
N SER A 274 41.31 122.76 -11.41
CA SER A 274 41.14 124.21 -11.58
C SER A 274 41.85 125.01 -10.48
N PHE A 275 41.75 124.58 -9.21
CA PHE A 275 42.49 125.19 -8.10
C PHE A 275 44.00 125.06 -8.29
N GLN A 276 44.47 123.89 -8.71
CA GLN A 276 45.88 123.68 -8.98
C GLN A 276 46.38 124.62 -10.10
N SER A 277 45.63 124.73 -11.19
CA SER A 277 45.92 125.68 -12.28
C SER A 277 45.98 127.14 -11.80
N TYR A 278 45.03 127.56 -10.94
CA TYR A 278 45.04 128.90 -10.35
C TYR A 278 46.27 129.16 -9.46
N ILE A 279 46.65 128.17 -8.63
CA ILE A 279 47.83 128.24 -7.77
C ILE A 279 49.10 128.33 -8.63
N ASP A 280 49.21 127.51 -9.66
CA ASP A 280 50.36 127.49 -10.58
C ASP A 280 50.52 128.84 -11.31
N ILE A 281 49.42 129.50 -11.69
CA ILE A 281 49.42 130.84 -12.30
C ILE A 281 49.76 131.94 -11.29
N THR A 282 49.12 131.93 -10.12
CA THR A 282 49.21 133.02 -9.13
C THR A 282 50.50 132.97 -8.34
N PHE A 283 51.03 131.76 -8.12
CA PHE A 283 52.25 131.53 -7.35
C PHE A 283 53.21 130.58 -8.07
N PRO A 284 53.92 131.04 -9.12
CA PRO A 284 54.82 130.19 -9.93
C PRO A 284 56.03 129.62 -9.18
N LYS A 285 56.27 130.10 -7.94
CA LYS A 285 57.38 129.67 -7.08
C LYS A 285 57.00 128.51 -6.14
N LEU A 286 55.72 128.16 -6.03
CA LEU A 286 55.27 126.98 -5.30
C LEU A 286 55.52 125.74 -6.16
N THR A 287 56.22 124.74 -5.62
CA THR A 287 56.42 123.46 -6.33
C THR A 287 55.13 122.65 -6.35
N SER A 288 54.84 121.99 -7.48
CA SER A 288 53.68 121.11 -7.66
C SER A 288 53.55 120.13 -6.48
N GLY A 289 52.37 120.06 -5.87
CA GLY A 289 52.08 119.23 -4.70
C GLY A 289 52.19 119.91 -3.32
N GLN A 290 52.81 121.11 -3.21
CA GLN A 290 52.89 121.82 -1.92
C GLN A 290 51.53 122.34 -1.42
N ALA A 291 50.53 122.48 -2.30
CA ALA A 291 49.19 122.94 -1.96
C ALA A 291 48.14 121.82 -1.80
N ASP A 292 48.56 120.55 -1.92
CA ASP A 292 47.65 119.39 -1.88
C ASP A 292 46.95 119.21 -0.53
N PHE A 293 47.46 119.82 0.53
CA PHE A 293 46.82 119.82 1.85
C PHE A 293 45.53 120.65 1.90
N ILE A 294 45.34 121.61 0.98
CA ILE A 294 44.16 122.48 0.94
C ILE A 294 42.93 121.67 0.51
N LEU A 295 43.12 120.70 -0.38
CA LEU A 295 42.11 119.75 -0.82
C LEU A 295 42.71 118.35 -0.78
N PRO A 296 42.65 117.60 0.32
CA PRO A 296 43.25 116.25 0.40
C PRO A 296 42.61 115.27 -0.59
N PHE A 297 43.41 114.36 -1.18
CA PHE A 297 42.88 113.29 -2.04
C PHE A 297 42.02 112.32 -1.23
N ARG A 298 40.84 111.97 -1.73
CA ARG A 298 40.05 110.87 -1.18
C ARG A 298 40.64 109.54 -1.66
N LYS A 299 40.64 108.54 -0.77
CA LYS A 299 40.96 107.15 -1.16
C LYS A 299 39.87 106.66 -2.11
N ARG A 300 40.17 106.55 -3.40
CA ARG A 300 39.31 105.79 -4.31
C ARG A 300 39.24 104.37 -3.78
N LEU A 301 38.03 103.83 -3.65
CA LEU A 301 37.89 102.40 -3.48
C LEU A 301 38.41 101.79 -4.79
N GLU A 302 39.57 101.14 -4.74
CA GLU A 302 39.96 100.21 -5.78
C GLU A 302 38.91 99.10 -5.78
N ASN A 303 37.96 99.17 -6.72
CA ASN A 303 37.14 98.02 -7.05
C ASN A 303 38.12 96.95 -7.55
N ARG A 304 38.47 96.01 -6.67
CA ARG A 304 39.16 94.78 -7.04
C ARG A 304 38.19 93.90 -7.82
N ASP A 305 37.84 94.32 -9.03
CA ASP A 305 37.10 93.50 -9.98
C ASP A 305 37.75 93.61 -11.35
N THR A 306 38.89 92.94 -11.50
CA THR A 306 39.22 92.17 -12.70
C THR A 306 40.32 91.16 -12.37
N LYS A 307 39.91 89.94 -12.02
CA LYS A 307 40.53 88.69 -12.50
C LYS A 307 39.52 87.55 -12.35
N LYS A 308 38.72 87.36 -13.40
CA LYS A 308 38.37 86.01 -13.82
C LYS A 308 39.66 85.34 -14.32
N GLU A 309 40.30 84.58 -13.46
CA GLU A 309 41.00 83.34 -13.82
C GLU A 309 40.08 82.26 -13.22
N ALA A 310 39.24 81.59 -14.01
CA ALA A 310 39.59 80.35 -14.69
C ALA A 310 40.73 79.61 -14.00
N THR A 311 40.43 79.00 -12.85
CA THR A 311 41.09 77.78 -12.42
C THR A 311 40.03 76.82 -11.92
N ASP A 312 39.78 75.81 -12.73
CA ASP A 312 39.27 74.51 -12.31
C ASP A 312 39.96 74.08 -11.01
N SER A 313 39.15 73.74 -10.02
CA SER A 313 39.62 73.07 -8.82
C SER A 313 38.54 72.10 -8.40
N GLU A 314 38.71 70.87 -8.85
CA GLU A 314 38.12 69.65 -8.31
C GLU A 314 38.00 69.72 -6.78
N CYS A 315 36.78 69.78 -6.28
CA CYS A 315 36.45 69.38 -4.92
C CYS A 315 35.44 68.24 -5.01
N LYS A 316 36.05 67.04 -5.08
CA LYS A 316 35.59 65.75 -4.56
C LYS A 316 34.12 65.67 -4.13
N GLU A 317 33.42 64.80 -4.86
CA GLU A 317 32.34 63.93 -4.37
C GLU A 317 32.31 63.80 -2.84
N CYS A 318 31.39 64.51 -2.18
CA CYS A 318 30.74 63.97 -1.00
C CYS A 318 29.65 63.04 -1.50
N LYS A 319 29.99 61.76 -1.64
CA LYS A 319 29.00 60.67 -1.63
C LYS A 319 28.39 60.63 -0.25
N ASP A 320 27.27 61.34 -0.06
CA ASP A 320 26.34 61.00 1.01
C ASP A 320 25.66 59.68 0.62
N GLU A 321 26.26 58.59 1.10
CA GLU A 321 25.59 57.30 1.24
C GLU A 321 24.41 57.46 2.20
N SER A 322 23.26 57.91 1.67
CA SER A 322 21.95 57.64 2.27
C SER A 322 21.35 56.43 1.56
N ALA A 323 21.96 55.27 1.76
CA ALA A 323 21.33 53.99 1.52
C ALA A 323 20.22 53.78 2.57
N VAL A 324 19.09 54.46 2.39
CA VAL A 324 17.84 54.07 3.08
C VAL A 324 17.37 52.79 2.41
N ARG A 325 17.80 51.67 2.98
CA ARG A 325 17.21 50.35 2.72
C ARG A 325 15.74 50.41 3.09
N PHE A 326 14.88 50.37 2.09
CA PHE A 326 13.53 49.85 2.24
C PHE A 326 13.64 48.38 2.66
N THR A 327 13.46 48.09 3.94
CA THR A 327 13.10 46.74 4.38
C THR A 327 11.60 46.55 4.15
N ALA A 328 11.25 45.96 3.02
CA ALA A 328 9.97 45.30 2.86
C ALA A 328 9.98 44.05 3.77
N ASN A 329 9.29 44.12 4.91
CA ASN A 329 8.93 42.91 5.65
C ASN A 329 7.82 42.21 4.86
N ALA A 330 8.21 41.22 4.08
CA ALA A 330 7.32 40.17 3.63
C ALA A 330 7.15 39.18 4.79
N ASP A 331 6.08 39.36 5.57
CA ASP A 331 5.60 38.30 6.45
C ASP A 331 4.95 37.20 5.59
N GLN A 332 5.77 36.22 5.23
CA GLN A 332 5.29 34.88 4.92
C GLN A 332 4.86 34.22 6.23
N GLN A 333 3.56 34.23 6.53
CA GLN A 333 2.95 33.21 7.37
C GLN A 333 2.18 32.24 6.48
N SER A 334 2.87 31.16 6.13
CA SER A 334 2.25 29.90 5.72
C SER A 334 2.13 29.04 6.98
N LYS A 335 0.89 28.83 7.43
CA LYS A 335 0.44 27.67 8.20
C LYS A 335 -0.98 27.34 7.81
#